data_AF-A0A7W1NQC8-F1
#
_entry.id   AF-A0A7W1NQC8-F1
#
_cell.length_a   1.000
_cell.length_b   1.000
_cell.length_c   1.000
_cell.angle_alpha   90.00
_cell.angle_beta   90.00
_cell.angle_gamma   90.00
#
_symmetry.space_group_name_H-M   'P 1'
#
loop_
_entity.id
_entity.type
_entity.pdbx_description
1 polymer ?
#
loop_
_entity_poly.entity_id
_entity_poly.type
_entity_poly.pdbx_seq_one_letter_code
_entity_poly.pdbx_strand_id
1 'polypeptide(L)'
;GQPLYYWFKDEKAGDMTGDRVGHIWWIVPPSTVAAQKLPTVGNVLVGPKGMTLYMYTKDTMDTSTCYDKCATNWPPLLVDSADAIVPGVNLTGKWGTTTRTDNTIQVTYNGWPLYYWAKDVAIGDATGEGVGKVWYTVAPETLALGKTDALGEFLTSADGGTLYTYSKDTAGVSNCTGDCTKAWPAYTVGADDKLNVSDADIKGKLGTIKLESGALQVTYNDMPLYYFAKDAKPGDTTGDGAGGVWAVAKY
;
A
#
# COMPACT_ATOMS: atom_id res chain seq x y z
N GLY A 1 -0.10 6.71 -12.70
CA GLY A 1 -1.46 6.16 -12.57
C GLY A 1 -2.31 6.63 -13.72
N GLN A 2 -3.22 5.79 -14.23
CA GLN A 2 -4.23 6.24 -15.18
C GLN A 2 -5.34 7.01 -14.43
N PRO A 3 -5.83 8.13 -14.97
CA PRO A 3 -6.94 8.86 -14.37
C PRO A 3 -8.23 8.03 -14.37
N LEU A 4 -8.97 8.07 -13.26
CA LEU A 4 -10.33 7.56 -13.15
C LEU A 4 -11.29 8.57 -13.81
N TYR A 5 -12.18 8.09 -14.66
CA TYR A 5 -13.17 8.91 -15.36
C TYR A 5 -14.58 8.41 -15.06
N TYR A 6 -15.53 9.33 -14.94
CA TYR A 6 -16.95 9.01 -14.88
C TYR A 6 -17.52 8.87 -16.29
N TRP A 7 -18.24 7.78 -16.57
CA TRP A 7 -18.92 7.61 -17.84
C TRP A 7 -20.23 8.41 -17.83
N PHE A 8 -20.29 9.47 -18.63
CA PHE A 8 -21.39 10.44 -18.60
C PHE A 8 -22.78 9.89 -18.96
N LYS A 9 -22.87 8.64 -19.45
CA LYS A 9 -24.15 7.97 -19.75
C LYS A 9 -24.62 7.02 -18.65
N ASP A 10 -23.81 6.79 -17.62
CA ASP A 10 -24.27 6.10 -16.42
C ASP A 10 -25.06 7.14 -15.61
N GLU A 11 -26.38 6.93 -15.46
CA GLU A 11 -27.30 7.89 -14.82
C GLU A 11 -27.77 7.39 -13.45
N LYS A 12 -27.60 6.08 -13.17
CA LYS A 12 -28.03 5.41 -11.94
C LYS A 12 -26.88 4.62 -11.32
N ALA A 13 -26.96 4.44 -10.01
CA ALA A 13 -26.03 3.57 -9.29
C ALA A 13 -26.13 2.14 -9.82
N GLY A 14 -24.99 1.57 -10.21
CA GLY A 14 -24.91 0.23 -10.81
C GLY A 14 -25.05 0.21 -12.33
N ASP A 15 -25.22 1.36 -12.99
CA ASP A 15 -25.08 1.45 -14.43
C ASP A 15 -23.65 1.09 -14.83
N MET A 16 -23.53 0.26 -15.85
CA MET A 16 -22.27 -0.27 -16.36
C MET A 16 -22.12 -0.01 -17.86
N THR A 17 -22.78 1.03 -18.38
CA THR A 17 -22.86 1.27 -19.82
C THR A 17 -21.55 1.79 -20.41
N GLY A 18 -20.65 2.25 -19.54
CA GLY A 18 -19.27 2.58 -19.89
C GLY A 18 -18.35 1.39 -20.07
N ASP A 19 -18.76 0.17 -19.68
CA ASP A 19 -17.89 -1.01 -19.84
C ASP A 19 -17.63 -1.31 -21.31
N ARG A 20 -16.35 -1.52 -21.63
CA ARG A 20 -15.82 -1.89 -22.95
C ARG A 20 -16.16 -0.93 -24.08
N VAL A 21 -16.58 0.30 -23.80
CA VAL A 21 -16.82 1.27 -24.88
C VAL A 21 -15.49 1.53 -25.59
N GLY A 22 -15.47 1.28 -26.91
CA GLY A 22 -14.32 1.51 -27.77
C GLY A 22 -13.05 0.71 -27.43
N HIS A 23 -13.11 -0.31 -26.56
CA HIS A 23 -11.94 -1.02 -26.00
C HIS A 23 -10.99 -0.17 -25.14
N ILE A 24 -11.41 1.05 -24.78
CA ILE A 24 -10.60 2.00 -23.99
C ILE A 24 -11.23 2.26 -22.62
N TRP A 25 -12.54 2.10 -22.53
CA TRP A 25 -13.31 2.30 -21.31
C TRP A 25 -13.56 0.95 -20.64
N TRP A 26 -13.12 0.82 -19.39
CA TRP A 26 -13.32 -0.37 -18.57
C TRP A 26 -13.85 0.06 -17.22
N ILE A 27 -14.83 -0.67 -16.70
CA ILE A 27 -15.29 -0.43 -15.34
C ILE A 27 -14.26 -0.98 -14.38
N VAL A 28 -13.84 -0.13 -13.45
CA VAL A 28 -13.03 -0.57 -12.32
C VAL A 28 -14.00 -1.14 -11.29
N PRO A 29 -13.97 -2.46 -11.01
CA PRO A 29 -14.78 -3.02 -9.94
C PRO A 29 -14.43 -2.34 -8.62
N PRO A 30 -15.39 -2.21 -7.68
CA PRO A 30 -15.10 -1.63 -6.38
C PRO A 30 -13.95 -2.39 -5.74
N SER A 31 -12.95 -1.65 -5.25
CA SER A 31 -11.76 -2.23 -4.65
C SER A 31 -12.13 -3.11 -3.46
N THR A 32 -11.58 -4.32 -3.41
CA THR A 32 -11.67 -5.23 -2.25
C THR A 32 -11.05 -4.59 -1.01
N VAL A 33 -9.99 -3.81 -1.20
CA VAL A 33 -9.33 -3.05 -0.13
C VAL A 33 -8.89 -1.68 -0.68
N ALA A 34 -9.09 -0.62 0.10
CA ALA A 34 -8.59 0.73 -0.19
C ALA A 34 -7.87 1.30 1.04
N ALA A 35 -7.18 2.44 0.88
CA ALA A 35 -6.71 3.25 2.00
C ALA A 35 -7.66 4.43 2.24
N GLN A 36 -7.92 4.74 3.51
CA GLN A 36 -8.69 5.90 3.92
C GLN A 36 -8.06 6.54 5.17
N LYS A 37 -7.96 7.88 5.15
CA LYS A 37 -7.57 8.65 6.34
C LYS A 37 -8.77 8.81 7.27
N LEU A 38 -8.68 8.25 8.46
CA LEU A 38 -9.67 8.38 9.52
C LEU A 38 -9.24 9.42 10.55
N PRO A 39 -10.18 10.19 11.14
CA PRO A 39 -9.84 11.25 12.08
C PRO A 39 -9.09 10.78 13.34
N THR A 40 -9.35 9.56 13.80
CA THR A 40 -8.85 9.06 15.10
C THR A 40 -7.58 8.23 15.00
N VAL A 41 -7.43 7.45 13.92
CA VAL A 41 -6.34 6.46 13.76
C VAL A 41 -5.38 6.79 12.62
N GLY A 42 -5.72 7.78 11.78
CA GLY A 42 -4.93 8.16 10.62
C GLY A 42 -5.24 7.30 9.39
N ASN A 43 -4.25 7.11 8.52
CA ASN A 43 -4.42 6.35 7.29
C ASN A 43 -4.46 4.84 7.57
N VAL A 44 -5.57 4.20 7.19
CA VAL A 44 -5.83 2.76 7.44
C VAL A 44 -6.38 2.09 6.19
N LEU A 45 -6.29 0.76 6.15
CA LEU A 45 -6.97 -0.07 5.19
C LEU A 45 -8.45 -0.16 5.53
N VAL A 46 -9.27 -0.05 4.49
CA VAL A 46 -10.72 -0.21 4.54
C VAL A 46 -11.16 -1.23 3.50
N GLY A 47 -12.14 -2.05 3.84
CA GLY A 47 -12.76 -2.99 2.90
C GLY A 47 -13.81 -2.33 2.02
N PRO A 48 -14.62 -3.11 1.28
CA PRO A 48 -15.71 -2.57 0.49
C PRO A 48 -16.68 -1.78 1.38
N LYS A 49 -17.22 -0.69 0.84
CA LYS A 49 -18.05 0.29 1.56
C LYS A 49 -17.31 1.12 2.62
N GLY A 50 -15.97 1.11 2.67
CA GLY A 50 -15.19 2.00 3.54
C GLY A 50 -15.16 1.59 5.02
N MET A 51 -15.42 0.31 5.31
CA MET A 51 -15.36 -0.22 6.67
C MET A 51 -13.92 -0.53 7.06
N THR A 52 -13.50 -0.11 8.25
CA THR A 52 -12.13 -0.26 8.75
C THR A 52 -11.71 -1.72 8.86
N LEU A 53 -10.48 -2.02 8.43
CA LEU A 53 -9.86 -3.34 8.52
C LEU A 53 -8.84 -3.40 9.65
N TYR A 54 -8.81 -4.57 10.30
CA TYR A 54 -8.00 -4.85 11.46
C TYR A 54 -7.16 -6.11 11.27
N MET A 55 -6.04 -6.16 11.96
CA MET A 55 -5.22 -7.36 12.15
C MET A 55 -5.35 -7.87 13.59
N TYR A 56 -5.17 -9.18 13.75
CA TYR A 56 -5.16 -9.84 15.05
C TYR A 56 -3.76 -10.30 15.40
N THR A 57 -3.17 -9.76 16.46
CA THR A 57 -1.76 -10.04 16.81
C THR A 57 -1.52 -11.46 17.35
N LYS A 58 -2.57 -12.25 17.57
CA LYS A 58 -2.42 -13.68 17.92
C LYS A 58 -2.46 -14.60 16.70
N ASP A 59 -2.76 -14.06 15.53
CA ASP A 59 -2.59 -14.81 14.27
C ASP A 59 -1.10 -14.94 13.93
N THR A 60 -0.79 -15.91 13.09
CA THR A 60 0.52 -16.03 12.45
C THR A 60 0.39 -15.71 10.97
N MET A 61 1.52 -15.47 10.30
CA MET A 61 1.54 -15.21 8.86
C MET A 61 0.76 -16.27 8.10
N ASP A 62 -0.16 -15.80 7.25
CA ASP A 62 -1.07 -16.57 6.40
C ASP A 62 -1.92 -17.60 7.15
N THR A 63 -2.13 -17.43 8.47
CA THR A 63 -2.93 -18.36 9.29
C THR A 63 -3.75 -17.63 10.34
N SER A 64 -5.08 -17.73 10.23
CA SER A 64 -6.01 -17.24 11.24
C SER A 64 -6.15 -18.22 12.41
N THR A 65 -6.24 -17.67 13.61
CA THR A 65 -6.65 -18.34 14.87
C THR A 65 -8.02 -17.86 15.36
N CYS A 66 -8.61 -16.86 14.69
CA CYS A 66 -9.89 -16.26 15.05
C CYS A 66 -11.05 -17.03 14.40
N TYR A 67 -11.69 -17.92 15.17
CA TYR A 67 -12.84 -18.72 14.75
C TYR A 67 -14.01 -18.59 15.73
N ASP A 68 -15.17 -19.16 15.36
CA ASP A 68 -16.37 -19.19 16.18
C ASP A 68 -16.80 -17.79 16.66
N LYS A 69 -16.96 -17.62 17.97
CA LYS A 69 -17.32 -16.33 18.60
C LYS A 69 -16.31 -15.23 18.30
N CYS A 70 -15.04 -15.58 18.04
CA CYS A 70 -14.07 -14.59 17.57
C CYS A 70 -14.51 -14.04 16.20
N ALA A 71 -14.73 -14.92 15.22
CA ALA A 71 -15.16 -14.53 13.87
C ALA A 71 -16.56 -13.89 13.82
N THR A 72 -17.42 -14.12 14.83
CA THR A 72 -18.69 -13.39 14.96
C THR A 72 -18.47 -11.93 15.35
N ASN A 73 -17.53 -11.65 16.27
CA ASN A 73 -17.23 -10.29 16.69
C ASN A 73 -16.26 -9.60 15.73
N TRP A 74 -15.39 -10.37 15.08
CA TRP A 74 -14.39 -9.93 14.11
C TRP A 74 -14.58 -10.66 12.79
N PRO A 75 -15.58 -10.28 11.97
CA PRO A 75 -15.86 -10.96 10.71
C PRO A 75 -14.65 -10.90 9.76
N PRO A 76 -14.19 -12.02 9.18
CA PRO A 76 -13.08 -12.01 8.24
C PRO A 76 -13.46 -11.29 6.94
N LEU A 77 -12.49 -10.62 6.31
CA LEU A 77 -12.64 -10.12 4.94
C LEU A 77 -12.50 -11.30 3.97
N LEU A 78 -13.61 -11.75 3.41
CA LEU A 78 -13.68 -12.89 2.51
C LEU A 78 -13.75 -12.47 1.04
N VAL A 79 -13.19 -13.31 0.17
CA VAL A 79 -13.27 -13.23 -1.29
C VAL A 79 -13.58 -14.60 -1.89
N ASP A 80 -14.09 -14.64 -3.11
CA ASP A 80 -14.42 -15.90 -3.79
C ASP A 80 -13.16 -16.65 -4.30
N SER A 81 -12.08 -15.92 -4.57
CA SER A 81 -10.78 -16.46 -5.01
C SER A 81 -9.66 -15.44 -4.80
N ALA A 82 -8.40 -15.88 -4.92
CA ALA A 82 -7.25 -14.98 -4.85
C ALA A 82 -7.26 -13.92 -5.97
N ASP A 83 -7.72 -14.30 -7.17
CA ASP A 83 -7.84 -13.38 -8.31
C ASP A 83 -8.93 -12.32 -8.15
N ALA A 84 -9.82 -12.49 -7.16
CA ALA A 84 -10.87 -11.53 -6.84
C ALA A 84 -10.39 -10.36 -5.95
N ILE A 85 -9.13 -10.35 -5.53
CA ILE A 85 -8.57 -9.21 -4.81
C ILE A 85 -8.30 -8.07 -5.81
N VAL A 86 -8.99 -6.95 -5.59
CA VAL A 86 -8.77 -5.70 -6.32
C VAL A 86 -8.25 -4.65 -5.34
N PRO A 87 -6.93 -4.45 -5.22
CA PRO A 87 -6.37 -3.41 -4.37
C PRO A 87 -6.75 -2.01 -4.89
N GLY A 88 -6.85 -1.05 -3.98
CA GLY A 88 -7.05 0.35 -4.29
C GLY A 88 -5.89 0.92 -5.11
N VAL A 89 -6.17 2.01 -5.84
CA VAL A 89 -5.17 2.67 -6.67
C VAL A 89 -3.99 3.17 -5.83
N ASN A 90 -2.76 2.90 -6.27
CA ASN A 90 -1.51 3.23 -5.59
C ASN A 90 -1.37 2.62 -4.18
N LEU A 91 -2.11 1.55 -3.88
CA LEU A 91 -2.00 0.86 -2.60
C LEU A 91 -0.85 -0.16 -2.65
N THR A 92 0.25 0.16 -1.99
CA THR A 92 1.45 -0.67 -1.92
C THR A 92 1.33 -1.77 -0.85
N GLY A 93 2.14 -2.83 -0.97
CA GLY A 93 2.17 -3.98 -0.06
C GLY A 93 1.87 -5.31 -0.74
N LYS A 94 2.08 -6.42 -0.03
CA LYS A 94 1.83 -7.77 -0.52
C LYS A 94 0.41 -8.19 -0.22
N TRP A 95 -0.36 -8.41 -1.29
CA TRP A 95 -1.71 -8.93 -1.22
C TRP A 95 -1.69 -10.44 -1.36
N GLY A 96 -2.43 -11.13 -0.49
CA GLY A 96 -2.53 -12.58 -0.53
C GLY A 96 -3.87 -13.06 0.00
N THR A 97 -4.00 -14.37 0.08
CA THR A 97 -5.12 -15.02 0.74
C THR A 97 -4.66 -16.16 1.61
N THR A 98 -5.49 -16.51 2.59
CA THR A 98 -5.37 -17.76 3.35
C THR A 98 -6.69 -18.53 3.30
N THR A 99 -6.59 -19.84 3.14
CA THR A 99 -7.75 -20.74 3.22
C THR A 99 -8.03 -21.05 4.68
N ARG A 100 -9.21 -20.67 5.14
CA ARG A 100 -9.68 -20.93 6.50
C ARG A 100 -10.14 -22.38 6.65
N THR A 101 -10.30 -22.85 7.90
CA THR A 101 -10.71 -24.23 8.22
C THR A 101 -12.12 -24.60 7.71
N ASP A 102 -12.96 -23.61 7.42
CA ASP A 102 -14.29 -23.75 6.83
C ASP A 102 -14.27 -23.70 5.28
N ASN A 103 -13.08 -23.70 4.67
CA ASN A 103 -12.82 -23.54 3.23
C ASN A 103 -13.14 -22.15 2.66
N THR A 104 -13.47 -21.17 3.49
CA THR A 104 -13.59 -19.78 3.02
C THR A 104 -12.20 -19.18 2.77
N ILE A 105 -12.12 -18.26 1.80
CA ILE A 105 -10.86 -17.62 1.41
C ILE A 105 -10.83 -16.22 2.02
N GLN A 106 -9.89 -15.98 2.93
CA GLN A 106 -9.72 -14.69 3.60
C GLN A 106 -8.56 -13.92 2.98
N VAL A 107 -8.75 -12.61 2.83
CA VAL A 107 -7.70 -11.70 2.34
C VAL A 107 -6.63 -11.50 3.42
N THR A 108 -5.37 -11.57 3.00
CA THR A 108 -4.21 -11.21 3.82
C THR A 108 -3.51 -9.97 3.26
N TYR A 109 -2.97 -9.14 4.16
CA TYR A 109 -2.08 -8.03 3.82
C TYR A 109 -0.74 -8.24 4.51
N ASN A 110 0.32 -8.38 3.71
CA ASN A 110 1.65 -8.77 4.19
C ASN A 110 1.57 -10.00 5.10
N GLY A 111 0.78 -10.99 4.70
CA GLY A 111 0.54 -12.23 5.43
C GLY A 111 -0.41 -12.11 6.63
N TRP A 112 -0.79 -10.91 7.08
CA TRP A 112 -1.75 -10.77 8.18
C TRP A 112 -3.18 -10.95 7.69
N PRO A 113 -3.97 -11.89 8.26
CA PRO A 113 -5.38 -12.02 7.93
C PRO A 113 -6.17 -10.76 8.32
N LEU A 114 -7.02 -10.28 7.41
CA LEU A 114 -7.78 -9.04 7.60
C LEU A 114 -9.20 -9.30 8.11
N TYR A 115 -9.65 -8.48 9.06
CA TYR A 115 -10.97 -8.58 9.68
C TYR A 115 -11.67 -7.23 9.77
N TYR A 116 -12.99 -7.29 9.86
CA TYR A 116 -13.85 -6.20 10.30
C TYR A 116 -14.09 -6.25 11.80
N TRP A 117 -14.67 -5.19 12.34
CA TRP A 117 -15.18 -5.16 13.72
C TRP A 117 -16.70 -5.04 13.73
N ALA A 118 -17.38 -5.97 14.40
CA ALA A 118 -18.85 -6.04 14.39
C ALA A 118 -19.56 -4.83 15.05
N LYS A 119 -18.84 -3.99 15.80
CA LYS A 119 -19.40 -2.76 16.38
C LYS A 119 -19.13 -1.51 15.55
N ASP A 120 -18.30 -1.58 14.51
CA ASP A 120 -18.17 -0.50 13.55
C ASP A 120 -19.40 -0.53 12.63
N VAL A 121 -20.17 0.55 12.62
CA VAL A 121 -21.47 0.63 11.93
C VAL A 121 -21.49 1.70 10.84
N ALA A 122 -20.58 2.66 10.91
CA ALA A 122 -20.45 3.76 9.96
C ALA A 122 -19.05 3.80 9.34
N ILE A 123 -18.99 4.39 8.15
CA ILE A 123 -17.72 4.68 7.47
C ILE A 123 -16.86 5.56 8.38
N GLY A 124 -15.64 5.12 8.62
CA GLY A 124 -14.67 5.80 9.47
C GLY A 124 -14.77 5.49 10.96
N ASP A 125 -15.67 4.59 11.37
CA ASP A 125 -15.58 3.97 12.69
C ASP A 125 -14.29 3.15 12.78
N ALA A 126 -13.54 3.35 13.86
CA ALA A 126 -12.33 2.60 14.18
C ALA A 126 -12.38 2.10 15.63
N THR A 127 -13.55 1.68 16.12
CA THR A 127 -13.78 1.39 17.55
C THR A 127 -13.15 0.08 18.02
N GLY A 128 -12.65 -0.72 17.08
CA GLY A 128 -11.89 -1.95 17.33
C GLY A 128 -10.42 -1.69 17.70
N GLU A 129 -9.91 -0.48 17.49
CA GLU A 129 -8.51 -0.13 17.73
C GLU A 129 -8.13 -0.39 19.20
N GLY A 130 -7.10 -1.21 19.41
CA GLY A 130 -6.58 -1.56 20.73
C GLY A 130 -7.46 -2.48 21.57
N VAL A 131 -8.56 -3.03 21.01
CA VAL A 131 -9.45 -3.94 21.75
C VAL A 131 -8.65 -5.15 22.24
N GLY A 132 -8.69 -5.39 23.56
CA GLY A 132 -7.95 -6.48 24.19
C GLY A 132 -6.43 -6.40 24.04
N LYS A 133 -5.88 -5.27 23.57
CA LYS A 133 -4.46 -5.07 23.23
C LYS A 133 -3.93 -6.04 22.17
N VAL A 134 -4.81 -6.59 21.34
CA VAL A 134 -4.48 -7.61 20.34
C VAL A 134 -5.12 -7.35 18.98
N TRP A 135 -5.94 -6.30 18.87
CA TRP A 135 -6.60 -5.88 17.64
C TRP A 135 -6.16 -4.46 17.29
N TYR A 136 -5.68 -4.28 16.06
CA TYR A 136 -5.18 -3.00 15.59
C TYR A 136 -5.59 -2.77 14.16
N THR A 137 -5.90 -1.52 13.85
CA THR A 137 -6.13 -1.07 12.49
C THR A 137 -4.90 -1.33 11.64
N VAL A 138 -5.12 -1.77 10.40
CA VAL A 138 -4.02 -2.02 9.47
C VAL A 138 -3.75 -0.74 8.70
N ALA A 139 -2.53 -0.26 8.71
CA ALA A 139 -2.13 0.87 7.90
C ALA A 139 -1.39 0.39 6.64
N PRO A 140 -1.55 1.05 5.48
CA PRO A 140 -0.77 0.72 4.30
C PRO A 140 0.73 0.86 4.60
N GLU A 141 1.49 -0.16 4.25
CA GLU A 141 2.94 -0.10 4.21
C GLU A 141 3.39 0.76 3.04
N THR A 142 4.38 1.59 3.34
CA THR A 142 5.01 2.45 2.35
C THR A 142 6.35 1.84 1.94
N LEU A 143 7.12 1.33 2.89
CA LEU A 143 8.48 0.86 2.67
C LEU A 143 8.66 -0.58 3.14
N ALA A 144 9.52 -1.31 2.45
CA ALA A 144 9.97 -2.64 2.80
C ALA A 144 11.48 -2.74 2.60
N LEU A 145 12.02 -3.93 2.89
CA LEU A 145 13.42 -4.26 2.69
C LEU A 145 13.60 -5.28 1.56
N GLY A 146 14.49 -4.96 0.64
CA GLY A 146 15.04 -5.86 -0.37
C GLY A 146 16.45 -6.29 0.01
N LYS A 147 16.90 -7.42 -0.55
CA LYS A 147 18.26 -7.93 -0.32
C LYS A 147 18.79 -8.60 -1.58
N THR A 148 20.05 -8.31 -1.90
CA THR A 148 20.83 -9.10 -2.86
C THR A 148 22.22 -9.38 -2.29
N ASP A 149 22.85 -10.47 -2.73
CA ASP A 149 24.22 -10.79 -2.29
C ASP A 149 25.23 -9.69 -2.68
N ALA A 150 24.98 -8.98 -3.78
CA ALA A 150 25.87 -7.94 -4.29
C ALA A 150 25.74 -6.60 -3.55
N LEU A 151 24.51 -6.20 -3.19
CA LEU A 151 24.24 -4.87 -2.63
C LEU A 151 24.01 -4.87 -1.12
N GLY A 152 23.79 -6.04 -0.54
CA GLY A 152 23.28 -6.17 0.82
C GLY A 152 21.80 -5.87 0.89
N GLU A 153 21.33 -5.40 2.03
CA GLU A 153 19.95 -5.02 2.25
C GLU A 153 19.74 -3.54 1.88
N PHE A 154 18.56 -3.23 1.34
CA PHE A 154 18.23 -1.89 0.84
C PHE A 154 16.73 -1.63 0.91
N LEU A 155 16.35 -0.37 0.82
CA LEU A 155 14.96 0.06 0.84
C LEU A 155 14.27 -0.25 -0.48
N THR A 156 13.08 -0.80 -0.35
CA THR A 156 12.13 -0.98 -1.43
C THR A 156 10.81 -0.31 -1.06
N SER A 157 9.95 -0.05 -2.05
CA SER A 157 8.54 0.18 -1.76
C SER A 157 7.89 -1.13 -1.28
N ALA A 158 6.73 -1.04 -0.63
CA ALA A 158 6.11 -2.23 -0.03
C ALA A 158 5.71 -3.34 -1.04
N ASP A 159 5.61 -3.04 -2.33
CA ASP A 159 5.45 -4.01 -3.44
C ASP A 159 6.79 -4.56 -3.98
N GLY A 160 7.93 -4.15 -3.41
CA GLY A 160 9.27 -4.65 -3.70
C GLY A 160 10.02 -3.90 -4.81
N GLY A 161 9.50 -2.78 -5.30
CA GLY A 161 10.21 -1.90 -6.21
C GLY A 161 11.43 -1.26 -5.53
N THR A 162 12.60 -1.35 -6.14
CA THR A 162 13.84 -0.80 -5.59
C THR A 162 13.77 0.72 -5.52
N LEU A 163 14.18 1.28 -4.37
CA LEU A 163 14.26 2.71 -4.18
C LEU A 163 15.71 3.20 -4.28
N TYR A 164 15.87 4.39 -4.86
CA TYR A 164 17.15 4.99 -5.16
C TYR A 164 17.27 6.38 -4.54
N THR A 165 18.50 6.79 -4.29
CA THR A 165 18.88 8.15 -3.90
C THR A 165 19.68 8.80 -5.02
N TYR A 166 19.57 10.12 -5.13
CA TYR A 166 20.29 10.93 -6.11
C TYR A 166 21.37 11.76 -5.42
N SER A 167 22.64 11.55 -5.79
CA SER A 167 23.78 12.26 -5.17
C SER A 167 23.79 13.77 -5.39
N LYS A 168 23.02 14.29 -6.35
CA LYS A 168 22.86 15.74 -6.53
C LYS A 168 21.74 16.33 -5.69
N ASP A 169 20.95 15.52 -5.01
CA ASP A 169 19.97 16.01 -4.04
C ASP A 169 20.67 16.47 -2.76
N THR A 170 20.00 17.36 -2.04
CA THR A 170 20.38 17.74 -0.67
C THR A 170 19.25 17.35 0.27
N ALA A 171 19.55 17.23 1.57
CA ALA A 171 18.54 16.91 2.57
C ALA A 171 17.29 17.81 2.43
N GLY A 172 16.13 17.20 2.26
CA GLY A 172 14.85 17.87 2.10
C GLY A 172 14.57 18.46 0.71
N VAL A 173 15.46 18.29 -0.28
CA VAL A 173 15.33 18.93 -1.60
C VAL A 173 15.65 17.94 -2.73
N SER A 174 14.67 17.73 -3.60
CA SER A 174 14.83 17.04 -4.88
C SER A 174 15.31 18.02 -5.96
N ASN A 175 16.46 17.74 -6.57
CA ASN A 175 17.00 18.42 -7.74
C ASN A 175 16.65 17.67 -9.04
N CYS A 176 15.88 16.59 -8.97
CA CYS A 176 15.44 15.82 -10.13
C CYS A 176 14.18 16.46 -10.74
N THR A 177 14.36 17.27 -11.79
CA THR A 177 13.28 17.97 -12.49
C THR A 177 13.32 17.71 -14.00
N GLY A 178 12.26 18.08 -14.72
CA GLY A 178 12.19 17.94 -16.18
C GLY A 178 12.29 16.47 -16.64
N ASP A 179 13.18 16.16 -17.58
CA ASP A 179 13.36 14.80 -18.09
C ASP A 179 13.90 13.81 -17.04
N CYS A 180 14.51 14.33 -15.96
CA CYS A 180 14.95 13.49 -14.85
C CYS A 180 13.78 12.70 -14.25
N THR A 181 12.61 13.33 -14.05
CA THR A 181 11.46 12.68 -13.42
C THR A 181 10.81 11.60 -14.29
N LYS A 182 11.09 11.60 -15.60
CA LYS A 182 10.64 10.55 -16.52
C LYS A 182 11.46 9.28 -16.36
N ALA A 183 12.78 9.44 -16.18
CA ALA A 183 13.70 8.32 -15.96
C ALA A 183 13.72 7.86 -14.49
N TRP A 184 13.51 8.80 -13.57
CA TRP A 184 13.57 8.61 -12.12
C TRP A 184 12.31 9.18 -11.46
N PRO A 185 11.16 8.49 -11.57
CA PRO A 185 9.93 8.95 -10.94
C PRO A 185 10.10 9.04 -9.42
N ALA A 186 9.62 10.12 -8.82
CA ALA A 186 9.60 10.28 -7.37
C ALA A 186 8.74 9.18 -6.72
N TYR A 187 9.24 8.56 -5.64
CA TYR A 187 8.42 7.67 -4.83
C TYR A 187 7.52 8.51 -3.93
N THR A 188 6.20 8.48 -4.18
CA THR A 188 5.23 9.38 -3.55
C THR A 188 4.14 8.64 -2.79
N VAL A 189 3.62 9.28 -1.75
CA VAL A 189 2.52 8.78 -0.91
C VAL A 189 1.36 9.78 -0.87
N GLY A 190 0.16 9.27 -0.57
CA GLY A 190 -1.05 10.11 -0.48
C GLY A 190 -1.18 10.90 0.82
N ALA A 191 -0.44 10.54 1.87
CA ALA A 191 -0.40 11.22 3.15
C ALA A 191 0.92 10.91 3.88
N ASP A 192 1.43 11.89 4.62
CA ASP A 192 2.65 11.86 5.44
C ASP A 192 2.45 11.17 6.80
N ASP A 193 1.22 11.18 7.33
CA ASP A 193 0.95 10.93 8.74
C ASP A 193 1.46 9.60 9.30
N LYS A 194 1.67 8.55 8.49
CA LYS A 194 2.31 7.29 8.92
C LYS A 194 3.00 6.59 7.76
N LEU A 195 4.23 7.02 7.44
CA LEU A 195 5.16 6.22 6.65
C LEU A 195 5.48 4.94 7.44
N ASN A 196 4.79 3.86 7.11
CA ASN A 196 4.98 2.57 7.77
C ASN A 196 5.97 1.71 7.00
N VAL A 197 6.78 1.01 7.78
CA VAL A 197 7.75 0.03 7.32
C VAL A 197 7.26 -1.37 7.66
N SER A 198 7.43 -2.30 6.73
CA SER A 198 7.12 -3.72 6.93
C SER A 198 8.00 -4.39 7.99
N ASP A 199 9.15 -3.79 8.28
CA ASP A 199 10.21 -4.37 9.08
C ASP A 199 10.66 -3.39 10.18
N ALA A 200 10.68 -3.86 11.43
CA ALA A 200 11.00 -3.06 12.60
C ALA A 200 12.49 -2.64 12.66
N ASP A 201 13.29 -3.10 11.69
CA ASP A 201 14.75 -2.91 11.64
C ASP A 201 15.21 -1.71 10.81
N ILE A 202 14.31 -0.97 10.14
CA ILE A 202 14.67 0.29 9.48
C ILE A 202 14.90 1.35 10.57
N LYS A 203 16.18 1.58 10.94
CA LYS A 203 16.59 2.52 11.99
C LYS A 203 16.67 3.98 11.55
N GLY A 204 16.51 4.27 10.26
CA GLY A 204 16.62 5.62 9.73
C GLY A 204 15.34 6.43 9.85
N LYS A 205 15.48 7.75 9.67
CA LYS A 205 14.37 8.71 9.75
C LYS A 205 13.59 8.70 8.44
N LEU A 206 12.31 8.34 8.52
CA LEU A 206 11.37 8.52 7.42
C LEU A 206 10.70 9.88 7.51
N GLY A 207 10.47 10.47 6.34
CA GLY A 207 9.79 11.75 6.20
C GLY A 207 9.27 11.94 4.78
N THR A 208 8.67 13.09 4.54
CA THR A 208 8.23 13.48 3.19
C THR A 208 8.64 14.89 2.88
N ILE A 209 8.90 15.17 1.59
CA ILE A 209 8.99 16.51 1.05
C ILE A 209 7.81 16.76 0.13
N LYS A 210 7.31 18.00 0.13
CA LYS A 210 6.22 18.40 -0.76
C LYS A 210 6.81 18.88 -2.07
N LEU A 211 6.50 18.18 -3.16
CA LEU A 211 6.86 18.58 -4.51
C LEU A 211 6.01 19.78 -4.98
N GLU A 212 6.47 20.49 -6.02
CA GLU A 212 5.72 21.59 -6.63
C GLU A 212 4.34 21.15 -7.15
N SER A 213 4.22 19.89 -7.57
CA SER A 213 2.95 19.29 -7.99
C SER A 213 1.94 19.11 -6.83
N GLY A 214 2.38 19.31 -5.58
CA GLY A 214 1.62 19.02 -4.37
C GLY A 214 1.74 17.58 -3.88
N ALA A 215 2.37 16.68 -4.67
CA ALA A 215 2.63 15.31 -4.26
C ALA A 215 3.65 15.26 -3.11
N LEU A 216 3.49 14.31 -2.20
CA LEU A 216 4.42 14.06 -1.10
C LEU A 216 5.42 12.99 -1.53
N GLN A 217 6.67 13.36 -1.76
CA GLN A 217 7.75 12.41 -2.03
C GLN A 217 8.34 11.91 -0.71
N VAL A 218 8.54 10.60 -0.60
CA VAL A 218 9.11 9.97 0.58
C VAL A 218 10.61 10.22 0.64
N THR A 219 11.12 10.45 1.84
CA THR A 219 12.54 10.62 2.14
C THR A 219 13.01 9.61 3.18
N TYR A 220 14.25 9.14 3.05
CA TYR A 220 14.95 8.38 4.07
C TYR A 220 16.21 9.13 4.50
N ASN A 221 16.36 9.37 5.80
CA ASN A 221 17.38 10.26 6.38
C ASN A 221 17.42 11.62 5.65
N ASP A 222 16.23 12.19 5.43
CA ASP A 222 15.98 13.45 4.71
C ASP A 222 16.39 13.43 3.21
N MET A 223 16.86 12.30 2.66
CA MET A 223 17.18 12.16 1.23
C MET A 223 15.97 11.69 0.42
N PRO A 224 15.61 12.34 -0.70
CA PRO A 224 14.47 11.94 -1.53
C PRO A 224 14.65 10.56 -2.16
N LEU A 225 13.57 9.77 -2.18
CA LEU A 225 13.55 8.43 -2.75
C LEU A 225 12.87 8.42 -4.12
N TYR A 226 13.42 7.62 -5.03
CA TYR A 226 12.96 7.51 -6.42
C TYR A 226 12.83 6.06 -6.84
N TYR A 227 11.95 5.82 -7.80
CA TYR A 227 11.99 4.63 -8.65
C TYR A 227 12.93 4.84 -9.83
N PHE A 228 13.30 3.75 -10.49
CA PHE A 228 13.92 3.79 -11.80
C PHE A 228 12.95 3.26 -12.86
N ALA A 229 12.67 4.05 -13.89
CA ALA A 229 11.65 3.73 -14.88
C ALA A 229 11.95 2.48 -15.75
N LYS A 230 13.20 1.98 -15.72
CA LYS A 230 13.57 0.75 -16.43
C LYS A 230 13.51 -0.51 -15.58
N ASP A 231 13.36 -0.38 -14.26
CA ASP A 231 13.12 -1.55 -13.40
C ASP A 231 11.70 -2.04 -13.66
N ALA A 232 11.57 -3.34 -13.97
CA ALA A 232 10.32 -3.93 -14.44
C ALA A 232 9.73 -4.92 -13.42
N LYS A 233 10.56 -5.43 -12.51
CA LYS A 233 10.17 -6.44 -11.53
C LYS A 233 10.69 -6.07 -10.13
N PRO A 234 9.98 -6.49 -9.06
CA PRO A 234 10.49 -6.39 -7.71
C PRO A 234 11.91 -6.98 -7.59
N GLY A 235 12.80 -6.25 -6.94
CA GLY A 235 14.22 -6.62 -6.80
C GLY A 235 15.14 -6.25 -7.97
N ASP A 236 14.62 -5.73 -9.09
CA ASP A 236 15.47 -5.13 -10.12
C ASP A 236 16.24 -3.95 -9.51
N THR A 237 17.56 -3.93 -9.71
CA THR A 237 18.48 -2.92 -9.16
C THR A 237 19.27 -2.24 -10.27
N THR A 238 18.70 -2.18 -11.49
CA THR A 238 19.43 -1.81 -12.71
C THR A 238 19.79 -0.33 -12.80
N GLY A 239 19.19 0.49 -11.93
CA GLY A 239 19.54 1.89 -11.76
C GLY A 239 20.80 2.13 -10.93
N ASP A 240 21.33 1.12 -10.24
CA ASP A 240 22.47 1.31 -9.36
C ASP A 240 23.71 1.76 -10.14
N GLY A 241 24.35 2.84 -9.68
CA GLY A 241 25.50 3.44 -10.34
C GLY A 241 25.18 4.18 -11.64
N ALA A 242 23.90 4.32 -12.02
CA ALA A 242 23.53 5.01 -13.26
C ALA A 242 24.08 6.44 -13.30
N GLY A 243 24.84 6.76 -14.35
CA GLY A 243 25.47 8.07 -14.53
C GLY A 243 26.46 8.47 -13.43
N GLY A 244 26.88 7.54 -12.56
CA GLY A 244 27.75 7.80 -11.41
C GLY A 244 27.11 8.68 -10.33
N VAL A 245 25.79 8.90 -10.40
CA VAL A 245 25.07 9.85 -9.54
C VAL A 245 23.84 9.26 -8.86
N TRP A 246 23.42 8.05 -9.24
CA TRP A 246 22.32 7.30 -8.65
C TRP A 246 22.83 6.09 -7.90
N ALA A 247 22.25 5.81 -6.74
CA ALA A 247 22.59 4.66 -5.92
C ALA A 247 21.34 4.08 -5.28
N VAL A 248 21.31 2.76 -5.12
CA VAL A 248 20.27 2.08 -4.33
C VAL A 248 20.26 2.64 -2.91
N ALA A 249 19.05 2.91 -2.39
CA ALA A 249 18.84 3.49 -1.07
C ALA A 249 19.11 2.45 0.02
N LYS A 250 20.34 2.42 0.55
CA LYS A 250 20.73 1.54 1.66
C LYS A 250 20.23 2.08 3.01
N TYR A 251 20.05 1.19 3.98
CA TYR A 251 19.60 1.53 5.34
C TYR A 251 20.59 1.12 6.43
#